data_AF-A0A9E2I4A0-F1
#
_entry.id   AF-A0A9E2I4A0-F1
#
_cell.length_a   1.000
_cell.length_b   1.000
_cell.length_c   1.000
_cell.angle_alpha   90.00
_cell.angle_beta   90.00
_cell.angle_gamma   90.00
#
_symmetry.space_group_name_H-M   'P 1'
#
loop_
_entity.id
_entity.type
_entity.pdbx_description
1 polymer ?
#
loop_
_entity_poly.entity_id
_entity_poly.type
_entity_poly.pdbx_seq_one_letter_code
_entity_poly.pdbx_strand_id
1 'polypeptide(L)' 'MIKFTTGNLLTTDVEALVNTVNCVGVMGKGIALQFKQAYPENYRLYKKA' A
#
# COMPACT_ATOMS: atom_id res chain seq x y z
N MET A 1 5.72 -1.62 21.32
CA MET A 1 5.41 -0.20 21.59
C MET A 1 4.97 0.44 20.28
N ILE A 2 3.89 1.23 20.28
CA ILE A 2 3.37 1.89 19.07
C ILE A 2 3.86 3.34 19.07
N LYS A 3 4.34 3.83 17.92
CA LYS A 3 4.74 5.23 17.72
C LYS A 3 3.81 5.86 16.68
N PHE A 4 3.19 6.98 17.04
CA PHE A 4 2.42 7.78 16.10
C PHE A 4 3.35 8.77 15.41
N THR A 5 3.34 8.77 14.08
CA THR A 5 4.16 9.65 13.25
C THR A 5 3.31 10.29 12.16
N THR A 6 3.76 11.42 11.64
CA THR A 6 3.15 12.12 10.51
C THR A 6 4.14 12.17 9.35
N GLY A 7 3.63 12.09 8.12
CA GLY A 7 4.47 12.07 6.92
C GLY A 7 3.86 11.22 5.82
N ASN A 8 4.69 10.82 4.85
CA ASN A 8 4.29 9.94 3.76
C ASN A 8 4.68 8.48 4.10
N LEU A 9 3.66 7.62 4.21
CA LEU A 9 3.84 6.20 4.49
C LEU A 9 4.80 5.52 3.50
N LEU A 10 4.72 5.87 2.21
CA LEU A 10 5.49 5.20 1.15
C LEU A 10 6.99 5.48 1.17
N THR A 11 7.41 6.53 1.87
CA THR A 11 8.82 6.96 1.92
C THR A 11 9.41 6.81 3.33
N THR A 12 8.71 6.12 4.23
CA THR A 12 9.19 5.92 5.60
C THR A 12 10.28 4.85 5.62
N ASP A 13 11.35 5.10 6.36
CA ASP A 13 12.45 4.14 6.56
C ASP A 13 12.03 3.02 7.53
N VAL A 14 11.41 1.99 6.98
CA VAL A 14 10.91 0.81 7.70
C VAL A 14 11.10 -0.45 6.87
N GLU A 15 11.17 -1.59 7.54
CA GLU A 15 11.35 -2.89 6.89
C GLU A 15 10.17 -3.30 5.99
N ALA A 16 8.94 -2.92 6.38
CA ALA A 16 7.73 -3.28 5.64
C ALA A 16 6.66 -2.19 5.70
N LEU A 17 5.88 -2.11 4.63
CA LEU A 17 4.72 -1.23 4.51
C LEU A 17 3.43 -2.06 4.44
N VAL A 18 2.42 -1.63 5.18
CA VAL A 18 1.10 -2.29 5.20
C VAL A 18 0.10 -1.43 4.43
N ASN A 19 -0.54 -2.02 3.41
CA ASN A 19 -1.57 -1.39 2.61
C ASN A 19 -2.94 -1.98 2.93
N THR A 20 -3.96 -1.13 3.11
CA THR A 20 -5.34 -1.59 3.25
C THR A 20 -5.97 -1.81 1.88
N VAL A 21 -6.57 -2.99 1.69
CA VAL A 21 -7.16 -3.43 0.40
C VAL A 21 -8.55 -4.02 0.62
N ASN A 22 -9.28 -4.23 -0.48
CA ASN A 22 -10.51 -5.03 -0.49
C ASN A 22 -10.21 -6.47 -0.96
N CYS A 23 -11.25 -7.28 -1.13
CA CYS A 23 -11.13 -8.66 -1.61
C CYS A 23 -11.56 -8.84 -3.07
N VAL A 24 -11.76 -7.75 -3.82
CA VAL A 24 -12.27 -7.79 -5.20
C VAL A 24 -11.27 -7.21 -6.22
N GLY A 25 -9.99 -7.09 -5.86
CA GLY A 25 -8.92 -6.76 -6.80
C GLY A 25 -8.83 -5.28 -7.21
N VAL A 26 -9.49 -4.37 -6.48
CA VAL A 26 -9.52 -2.94 -6.82
C VAL A 26 -8.64 -2.10 -5.90
N MET A 27 -7.68 -1.35 -6.46
CA MET A 27 -6.92 -0.29 -5.76
C MET A 27 -7.13 1.04 -6.50
N GLY A 28 -8.30 1.66 -6.29
CA GLY A 28 -8.78 2.77 -7.13
C GLY A 28 -8.69 4.17 -6.54
N LYS A 29 -8.47 4.31 -5.22
CA LYS A 29 -8.40 5.62 -4.55
C LYS A 29 -7.57 5.56 -3.27
N GLY A 30 -7.29 6.74 -2.69
CA GLY A 30 -6.59 6.87 -1.41
C GLY A 30 -5.22 6.21 -1.43
N ILE A 31 -4.79 5.69 -0.27
CA ILE A 31 -3.47 5.09 -0.12
C ILE A 31 -3.27 3.87 -1.03
N ALA A 32 -4.30 3.04 -1.25
CA ALA A 32 -4.21 1.89 -2.14
C ALA A 32 -3.86 2.26 -3.59
N LEU A 33 -4.40 3.38 -4.11
CA LEU A 33 -4.01 3.88 -5.43
C LEU A 33 -2.53 4.29 -5.48
N GLN A 34 -2.03 4.93 -4.41
CA GLN A 34 -0.63 5.31 -4.32
C GLN A 34 0.28 4.06 -4.28
N PHE A 35 -0.09 3.01 -3.53
CA PHE A 35 0.61 1.72 -3.55
C PHE A 35 0.60 1.08 -4.95
N LYS A 36 -0.54 1.10 -5.66
CA LYS A 36 -0.63 0.57 -7.02
C LYS A 36 0.32 1.30 -8.00
N GLN A 37 0.49 2.61 -7.83
CA GLN A 37 1.38 3.42 -8.65
C GLN A 37 2.86 3.21 -8.29
N ALA A 38 3.18 3.16 -6.98
CA ALA A 38 4.55 3.00 -6.49
C ALA A 38 5.09 1.56 -6.64
N TYR A 39 4.22 0.55 -6.51
CA TYR A 39 4.56 -0.87 -6.55
C TYR A 39 3.66 -1.64 -7.54
N PRO A 40 3.81 -1.42 -8.85
CA PRO A 40 2.92 -1.99 -9.86
C PRO A 40 2.91 -3.53 -9.87
N GLU A 41 4.04 -4.18 -9.58
CA GLU A 41 4.11 -5.64 -9.47
C GLU A 41 3.34 -6.19 -8.27
N ASN A 42 3.34 -5.48 -7.13
CA ASN A 42 2.52 -5.86 -5.98
C ASN A 42 1.03 -5.83 -6.35
N TYR A 43 0.59 -4.79 -7.06
CA TYR A 43 -0.79 -4.72 -7.55
C TYR A 43 -1.12 -5.86 -8.54
N ARG A 44 -0.19 -6.21 -9.43
CA ARG A 44 -0.37 -7.31 -10.37
C ARG A 44 -0.56 -8.65 -9.64
N LEU A 45 0.19 -8.91 -8.58
CA LEU A 45 0.04 -10.11 -7.75
C LEU A 45 -1.29 -10.09 -6.98
N TYR A 46 -1.62 -8.97 -6.34
CA TYR A 46 -2.90 -8.80 -5.63
C TYR A 46 -4.12 -9.03 -6.54
N LYS A 47 -4.09 -8.55 -7.79
CA LYS A 47 -5.20 -8.76 -8.73
C LYS A 47 -5.33 -10.21 -9.22
N LYS A 48 -4.27 -11.02 -9.08
CA LYS A 48 -4.22 -12.43 -9.50
C LYS A 48 -4.54 -13.41 -8.36
N ALA A 49 -4.42 -12.97 -7.12
CA ALA A 49 -4.76 -13.74 -5.93
C ALA A 49 -6.27 -13.96 -5.83
#